data_AF-A0A8J7HCJ4-F1
#
_entry.id   AF-A0A8J7HCJ4-F1
#
_cell.length_a   1.000
_cell.length_b   1.000
_cell.length_c   1.000
_cell.angle_alpha   90.00
_cell.angle_beta   90.00
_cell.angle_gamma   90.00
#
_symmetry.space_group_name_H-M   'P 1'
#
loop_
_entity.id
_entity.type
_entity.pdbx_description
1 polymer ?
#
loop_
_entity_poly.entity_id
_entity_poly.type
_entity_poly.pdbx_seq_one_letter_code
_entity_poly.pdbx_strand_id
1 'polypeptide(L)'
;MSSYNWLNVTQKEIMDTIESPINKKITASLFNVFLSNGLRIKTRAEYMPNDLLPLHGYTVYFYVKGSKETIILNTFFFKIQLRINNRSTLDKLDDYSENIRNAILTAAPCKACPNREGIFTGHGEYIFTYHGKEYRKCQTMCTNFKIQNLNECDIDSLIDIINHEISFMKPNLIK
;
A
#
# COMPACT_ATOMS: atom_id res chain seq x y z
N MET A 1 -21.85 10.76 -9.15
CA MET A 1 -21.13 10.05 -8.06
C MET A 1 -21.07 8.57 -8.40
N SER A 2 -19.93 8.05 -8.86
CA SER A 2 -19.73 6.59 -8.92
C SER A 2 -19.34 6.13 -7.50
N SER A 3 -20.31 5.51 -6.81
CA SER A 3 -20.06 4.74 -5.59
C SER A 3 -19.33 3.48 -6.02
N TYR A 4 -18.09 3.30 -5.55
CA TYR A 4 -17.41 2.05 -5.77
C TYR A 4 -18.17 0.91 -5.08
N ASN A 5 -18.42 -0.18 -5.80
CA ASN A 5 -19.03 -1.38 -5.23
C ASN A 5 -17.98 -2.12 -4.39
N TRP A 6 -18.14 -2.05 -3.08
CA TRP A 6 -17.33 -2.84 -2.15
C TRP A 6 -17.86 -4.25 -2.08
N LEU A 7 -16.96 -5.23 -2.14
CA LEU A 7 -17.32 -6.65 -2.11
C LEU A 7 -17.01 -7.25 -0.74
N ASN A 8 -17.87 -8.17 -0.31
CA ASN A 8 -17.59 -9.05 0.82
C ASN A 8 -17.07 -10.38 0.26
N VAL A 9 -15.75 -10.54 0.27
CA VAL A 9 -15.05 -11.72 -0.25
C VAL A 9 -14.08 -12.24 0.81
N THR A 10 -13.91 -13.55 0.86
CA THR A 10 -13.01 -14.20 1.80
C THR A 10 -11.55 -14.01 1.40
N GLN A 11 -10.62 -14.14 2.37
CA GLN A 11 -9.19 -14.18 2.06
C GLN A 11 -8.87 -15.32 1.07
N LYS A 12 -9.52 -16.47 1.21
CA LYS A 12 -9.32 -17.61 0.31
C LYS A 12 -9.65 -17.24 -1.14
N GLU A 13 -10.81 -16.64 -1.39
CA GLU A 13 -11.21 -16.21 -2.74
C GLU A 13 -10.23 -15.20 -3.35
N ILE A 14 -9.68 -14.29 -2.54
CA ILE A 14 -8.65 -13.35 -3.00
C ILE A 14 -7.36 -14.11 -3.37
N MET A 15 -6.93 -15.03 -2.50
CA MET A 15 -5.72 -15.82 -2.68
C MET A 15 -5.79 -16.76 -3.88
N ASP A 16 -6.99 -17.24 -4.23
CA ASP A 16 -7.23 -18.09 -5.39
C ASP A 16 -7.01 -17.34 -6.72
N THR A 17 -7.07 -15.99 -6.72
CA THR A 17 -6.73 -15.16 -7.91
C THR A 17 -5.24 -14.89 -8.11
N ILE A 18 -4.40 -15.34 -7.19
CA ILE A 18 -2.95 -15.12 -7.25
C ILE A 18 -2.29 -16.41 -7.71
N GLU A 19 -1.53 -16.40 -8.79
CA GLU A 19 -0.86 -17.62 -9.27
C GLU A 19 0.45 -17.88 -8.51
N SER A 20 1.27 -16.85 -8.37
CA SER A 20 2.61 -16.94 -7.81
C SER A 20 2.60 -17.33 -6.31
N PRO A 21 3.32 -18.40 -5.91
CA PRO A 21 3.42 -18.80 -4.50
C PRO A 21 4.00 -17.71 -3.60
N ILE A 22 4.97 -16.93 -4.11
CA ILE A 22 5.57 -15.85 -3.33
C ILE A 22 4.58 -14.70 -3.10
N ASN A 23 3.79 -14.38 -4.14
CA ASN A 23 2.74 -13.38 -4.07
C ASN A 23 1.63 -13.79 -3.08
N LYS A 24 1.31 -15.09 -3.03
CA LYS A 24 0.43 -15.66 -1.99
C LYS A 24 1.03 -15.46 -0.60
N LYS A 25 2.29 -15.83 -0.37
CA LYS A 25 2.96 -15.64 0.93
C LYS A 25 2.90 -14.18 1.38
N ILE A 26 3.27 -13.23 0.52
CA ILE A 26 3.21 -11.79 0.81
C ILE A 26 1.79 -11.38 1.19
N THR A 27 0.80 -11.76 0.37
CA THR A 27 -0.61 -11.42 0.60
C THR A 27 -1.10 -11.98 1.93
N ALA A 28 -0.79 -13.24 2.25
CA ALA A 28 -1.12 -13.86 3.51
C ALA A 28 -0.50 -13.12 4.71
N SER A 29 0.77 -12.71 4.61
CA SER A 29 1.43 -11.92 5.66
C SER A 29 0.73 -10.57 5.89
N LEU A 30 0.30 -9.88 4.82
CA LEU A 30 -0.49 -8.64 4.94
C LEU A 30 -1.82 -8.88 5.66
N PHE A 31 -2.59 -9.89 5.23
CA PHE A 31 -3.83 -10.25 5.90
C PHE A 31 -3.61 -10.57 7.38
N ASN A 32 -2.61 -11.39 7.70
CA ASN A 32 -2.31 -11.77 9.09
C ASN A 32 -2.00 -10.54 9.97
N VAL A 33 -1.19 -9.60 9.49
CA VAL A 33 -0.86 -8.39 10.26
C VAL A 33 -2.11 -7.54 10.52
N PHE A 34 -2.95 -7.32 9.51
CA PHE A 34 -4.14 -6.49 9.69
C PHE A 34 -5.22 -7.17 10.53
N LEU A 35 -5.50 -8.45 10.27
CA LEU A 35 -6.51 -9.20 11.01
C LEU A 35 -6.12 -9.40 12.49
N SER A 36 -4.84 -9.71 12.78
CA SER A 36 -4.35 -9.85 14.16
C SER A 36 -4.40 -8.54 14.96
N ASN A 37 -4.34 -7.39 14.29
CA ASN A 37 -4.49 -6.08 14.92
C ASN A 37 -5.95 -5.56 14.90
N GLY A 38 -6.93 -6.36 14.46
CA GLY A 38 -8.34 -5.95 14.37
C GLY A 38 -8.61 -4.83 13.36
N LEU A 39 -7.76 -4.70 12.34
CA LEU A 39 -7.80 -3.60 11.38
C LEU A 39 -8.71 -3.92 10.19
N ARG A 40 -9.30 -2.87 9.61
CA ARG A 40 -10.30 -3.01 8.54
C ARG A 40 -9.63 -3.29 7.20
N ILE A 41 -10.24 -4.21 6.44
CA ILE A 41 -9.90 -4.50 5.05
C ILE A 41 -11.15 -4.28 4.20
N LYS A 42 -10.99 -3.71 3.01
CA LYS A 42 -12.06 -3.61 2.00
C LYS A 42 -11.56 -4.09 0.65
N THR A 43 -12.45 -4.67 -0.15
CA THR A 43 -12.07 -5.27 -1.42
C THR A 43 -12.97 -4.79 -2.54
N ARG A 44 -12.39 -4.69 -3.74
CA ARG A 44 -13.09 -4.45 -5.01
C ARG A 44 -12.62 -5.47 -6.03
N ALA A 45 -13.51 -5.85 -6.92
CA ALA A 45 -13.13 -6.60 -8.11
C ALA A 45 -12.31 -5.72 -9.05
N GLU A 46 -11.29 -6.32 -9.65
CA GLU A 46 -10.50 -5.73 -10.71
C GLU A 46 -11.06 -6.19 -12.07
N TYR A 47 -11.50 -5.23 -12.87
CA TYR A 47 -12.01 -5.41 -14.24
C TYR A 47 -11.21 -4.52 -15.20
N MET A 48 -11.00 -4.96 -16.43
CA MET A 48 -10.35 -4.12 -17.45
C MET A 48 -11.32 -3.08 -18.04
N PRO A 49 -10.81 -1.97 -18.63
CA PRO A 49 -11.64 -0.87 -19.14
C PRO A 49 -12.72 -1.27 -20.17
N ASN A 50 -12.60 -2.44 -20.78
CA ASN A 50 -13.52 -2.96 -21.79
C ASN A 50 -14.38 -4.14 -21.30
N ASP A 51 -14.25 -4.56 -20.04
CA ASP A 51 -14.91 -5.78 -19.54
C ASP A 51 -16.10 -5.45 -18.63
N LEU A 52 -17.25 -6.07 -18.92
CA LEU A 52 -18.32 -6.27 -17.92
C LEU A 52 -18.04 -7.54 -17.08
N LEU A 53 -17.34 -8.52 -17.66
CA LEU A 53 -16.83 -9.79 -17.13
C LEU A 53 -15.75 -10.27 -18.15
N PRO A 54 -14.64 -10.93 -17.76
CA PRO A 54 -14.42 -11.66 -16.51
C PRO A 54 -13.67 -10.89 -15.42
N LEU A 55 -13.78 -11.40 -14.18
CA LEU A 55 -12.99 -10.97 -13.03
C LEU A 55 -11.52 -11.39 -13.24
N HIS A 56 -10.59 -10.43 -13.18
CA HIS A 56 -9.16 -10.72 -13.32
C HIS A 56 -8.41 -10.81 -11.98
N GLY A 57 -9.03 -10.28 -10.93
CA GLY A 57 -8.45 -10.28 -9.58
C GLY A 57 -9.17 -9.28 -8.69
N TYR A 58 -8.48 -8.84 -7.65
CA TYR A 58 -9.02 -7.91 -6.67
C TYR A 58 -8.05 -6.77 -6.43
N THR A 59 -8.60 -5.59 -6.16
CA THR A 59 -7.90 -4.53 -5.46
C THR A 59 -8.33 -4.54 -3.99
N VAL A 60 -7.39 -4.83 -3.10
CA VAL A 60 -7.57 -4.96 -1.66
C VAL A 60 -6.98 -3.74 -0.96
N TYR A 61 -7.78 -3.11 -0.11
CA TYR A 61 -7.46 -1.89 0.61
C TYR A 61 -7.36 -2.20 2.10
N PHE A 62 -6.19 -1.98 2.68
CA PHE A 62 -5.94 -2.21 4.11
C PHE A 62 -5.90 -0.87 4.85
N TYR A 63 -6.63 -0.75 5.95
CA TYR A 63 -6.82 0.51 6.68
C TYR A 63 -6.27 0.41 8.10
N VAL A 64 -5.34 1.29 8.45
CA VAL A 64 -4.90 1.44 9.84
C VAL A 64 -5.81 2.41 10.61
N LYS A 65 -6.33 3.49 10.01
CA LYS A 65 -7.26 4.45 10.68
C LYS A 65 -8.25 5.13 9.71
N GLY A 66 -9.52 5.22 10.12
CA GLY A 66 -10.55 6.05 9.48
C GLY A 66 -10.87 5.65 8.03
N SER A 67 -10.85 6.63 7.13
CA SER A 67 -11.14 6.45 5.70
C SER A 67 -9.89 6.36 4.82
N LYS A 68 -8.68 6.44 5.38
CA LYS A 68 -7.43 6.44 4.61
C LYS A 68 -6.78 5.06 4.62
N GLU A 69 -6.62 4.48 3.45
CA GLU A 69 -5.87 3.25 3.22
C GLU A 69 -4.37 3.46 3.48
N THR A 70 -3.77 2.47 4.14
CA THR A 70 -2.32 2.37 4.36
C THR A 70 -1.68 1.53 3.27
N ILE A 71 -2.39 0.52 2.75
CA ILE A 71 -1.93 -0.34 1.68
C ILE A 71 -3.03 -0.50 0.65
N ILE A 72 -2.63 -0.46 -0.63
CA ILE A 72 -3.45 -0.93 -1.74
C ILE A 72 -2.68 -2.08 -2.42
N LEU A 73 -3.26 -3.26 -2.41
CA LEU A 73 -2.76 -4.43 -3.13
C LEU A 73 -3.66 -4.67 -4.35
N ASN A 74 -3.07 -4.75 -5.54
CA ASN A 74 -3.75 -5.24 -6.72
C ASN A 74 -3.25 -6.67 -7.00
N THR A 75 -4.14 -7.67 -6.98
CA THR A 75 -3.74 -9.08 -7.13
C THR A 75 -3.47 -9.47 -8.58
N PHE A 76 -4.09 -8.81 -9.56
CA PHE A 76 -3.91 -9.12 -10.99
C PHE A 76 -2.51 -8.74 -11.50
N PHE A 77 -2.10 -7.47 -11.31
CA PHE A 77 -0.75 -7.02 -11.69
C PHE A 77 0.31 -7.28 -10.60
N PHE A 78 -0.11 -7.91 -9.50
CA PHE A 78 0.62 -8.02 -8.24
C PHE A 78 1.47 -6.78 -7.89
N LYS A 79 0.77 -5.71 -7.53
CA LYS A 79 1.38 -4.43 -7.18
C LYS A 79 0.91 -4.00 -5.80
N ILE A 80 1.87 -3.69 -4.94
CA ILE A 80 1.61 -3.11 -3.62
C ILE A 80 1.90 -1.62 -3.69
N GLN A 81 1.01 -0.83 -3.14
CA GLN A 81 1.24 0.58 -2.90
C GLN A 81 1.17 0.84 -1.41
N LEU A 82 2.14 1.59 -0.89
CA LEU A 82 2.25 1.89 0.55
C LEU A 82 2.07 3.38 0.83
N ARG A 83 1.40 3.67 1.94
CA ARG A 83 1.42 4.96 2.59
C ARG A 83 2.41 4.88 3.75
N ILE A 84 3.46 5.69 3.71
CA ILE A 84 4.44 5.83 4.79
C ILE A 84 4.23 7.23 5.39
N ASN A 85 3.75 7.29 6.63
CA ASN A 85 3.60 8.54 7.38
C ASN A 85 4.62 8.64 8.50
N ASN A 86 5.11 7.50 9.01
CA ASN A 86 6.11 7.47 10.05
C ASN A 86 7.49 7.76 9.45
N ARG A 87 8.07 8.90 9.82
CA ARG A 87 9.40 9.30 9.33
C ARG A 87 10.49 8.30 9.71
N SER A 88 10.37 7.61 10.85
CA SER A 88 11.39 6.65 11.29
C SER A 88 11.58 5.48 10.31
N THR A 89 10.58 5.18 9.49
CA THR A 89 10.68 4.20 8.40
C THR A 89 11.71 4.66 7.36
N LEU A 90 11.81 5.96 7.09
CA LEU A 90 12.71 6.52 6.08
C LEU A 90 14.14 6.67 6.61
N ASP A 91 14.30 6.73 7.93
CA ASP A 91 15.60 6.79 8.58
C ASP A 91 16.30 5.41 8.61
N LYS A 92 15.56 4.33 8.28
CA LYS A 92 16.04 2.92 8.30
C LYS A 92 16.08 2.27 6.91
N LEU A 93 16.19 3.06 5.83
CA LEU A 93 16.16 2.50 4.46
C LEU A 93 17.27 1.48 4.17
N ASP A 94 18.41 1.57 4.87
CA ASP A 94 19.50 0.60 4.74
C ASP A 94 19.14 -0.79 5.30
N ASP A 95 18.20 -0.86 6.26
CA ASP A 95 17.72 -2.10 6.87
C ASP A 95 16.73 -2.86 5.97
N TYR A 96 16.19 -2.19 4.95
CA TYR A 96 15.21 -2.78 4.04
C TYR A 96 15.86 -3.44 2.83
N SER A 97 15.14 -4.41 2.26
CA SER A 97 15.54 -5.08 1.04
C SER A 97 15.78 -4.06 -0.08
N GLU A 98 16.71 -4.40 -0.98
CA GLU A 98 17.10 -3.51 -2.06
C GLU A 98 15.89 -3.09 -2.92
N ASN A 99 14.96 -4.01 -3.20
CA ASN A 99 13.75 -3.72 -3.98
C ASN A 99 12.85 -2.68 -3.28
N ILE A 100 12.60 -2.84 -1.98
CA ILE A 100 11.78 -1.92 -1.19
C ILE A 100 12.45 -0.55 -1.09
N ARG A 101 13.74 -0.53 -0.74
CA ARG A 101 14.53 0.69 -0.70
C ARG A 101 14.50 1.41 -2.05
N ASN A 102 14.76 0.71 -3.14
CA ASN A 102 14.75 1.29 -4.48
C ASN A 102 13.36 1.82 -4.87
N ALA A 103 12.29 1.10 -4.56
CA ALA A 103 10.93 1.56 -4.79
C ALA A 103 10.61 2.86 -4.04
N ILE A 104 11.13 3.03 -2.81
CA ILE A 104 10.98 4.27 -2.04
C ILE A 104 11.79 5.42 -2.65
N LEU A 105 13.07 5.19 -2.92
CA LEU A 105 13.99 6.22 -3.41
C LEU A 105 13.63 6.68 -4.84
N THR A 106 13.18 5.77 -5.70
CA THR A 106 12.85 6.05 -7.11
C THR A 106 11.40 6.45 -7.34
N ALA A 107 10.53 6.37 -6.33
CA ALA A 107 9.15 6.84 -6.44
C ALA A 107 9.09 8.29 -6.96
N ALA A 108 8.04 8.63 -7.72
CA ALA A 108 7.93 9.97 -8.27
C ALA A 108 8.01 11.04 -7.18
N PRO A 109 8.67 12.19 -7.43
CA PRO A 109 8.62 13.33 -6.52
C PRO A 109 7.20 13.73 -6.22
N CYS A 110 6.96 14.37 -5.08
CA CYS A 110 5.61 14.80 -4.77
C CYS A 110 5.10 15.78 -5.82
N LYS A 111 4.06 15.38 -6.54
CA LYS A 111 3.33 16.22 -7.48
C LYS A 111 1.93 16.42 -6.93
N ALA A 112 1.37 17.60 -7.15
CA ALA A 112 0.03 17.90 -6.71
C ALA A 112 -0.94 16.87 -7.31
N CYS A 113 -1.59 16.08 -6.45
CA CYS A 113 -2.58 15.13 -6.92
C CYS A 113 -3.83 15.88 -7.34
N PRO A 114 -4.33 15.72 -8.56
CA PRO A 114 -5.66 16.21 -8.87
C PRO A 114 -6.66 15.43 -8.01
N ASN A 115 -7.50 16.13 -7.26
CA ASN A 115 -8.72 15.51 -6.76
C ASN A 115 -9.68 15.24 -7.95
N ARG A 116 -10.81 14.57 -7.70
CA ARG A 116 -11.83 14.27 -8.74
C ARG A 116 -12.38 15.51 -9.47
N GLU A 117 -12.13 16.70 -8.94
CA GLU A 117 -12.60 18.00 -9.44
C GLU A 117 -11.47 18.84 -10.07
N GLY A 118 -10.25 18.28 -10.20
CA GLY A 118 -9.09 19.02 -10.72
C GLY A 118 -8.51 20.07 -9.74
N ILE A 119 -9.01 20.11 -8.50
CA ILE A 119 -8.54 21.03 -7.47
C ILE A 119 -7.40 20.39 -6.69
N PHE A 120 -6.30 21.11 -6.60
CA PHE A 120 -5.11 20.69 -5.87
C PHE A 120 -5.31 20.94 -4.37
N THR A 121 -5.68 19.91 -3.63
CA THR A 121 -5.65 19.96 -2.16
C THR A 121 -4.25 19.64 -1.69
N GLY A 122 -3.62 20.55 -0.92
CA GLY A 122 -2.28 20.38 -0.37
C GLY A 122 -2.10 19.02 0.30
N HIS A 123 -1.44 18.11 -0.40
CA HIS A 123 -1.01 16.85 0.16
C HIS A 123 0.35 17.08 0.78
N GLY A 124 0.51 16.68 2.04
CA GLY A 124 1.77 16.87 2.75
C GLY A 124 2.92 16.27 1.94
N GLU A 125 3.91 17.08 1.65
CA GLU A 125 5.22 16.62 1.21
C GLU A 125 6.01 16.25 2.45
N TYR A 126 6.84 15.22 2.35
CA TYR A 126 7.92 15.02 3.31
C TYR A 126 9.25 14.96 2.59
N ILE A 127 10.25 15.48 3.28
CA ILE A 127 11.63 15.61 2.82
C ILE A 127 12.49 14.76 3.75
N PHE A 128 13.33 13.91 3.18
CA PHE A 128 14.31 13.12 3.93
C PHE A 128 15.63 13.05 3.16
N THR A 129 16.72 12.81 3.88
CA THR A 129 18.05 12.69 3.30
C THR A 129 18.53 11.26 3.43
N TYR A 130 19.03 10.68 2.34
CA TYR A 130 19.60 9.34 2.32
C TYR A 130 20.95 9.40 1.60
N HIS A 131 22.02 8.99 2.29
CA HIS A 131 23.42 9.08 1.83
C HIS A 131 23.78 10.46 1.25
N GLY A 132 23.41 11.52 1.96
CA GLY A 132 23.70 12.91 1.57
C GLY A 132 22.83 13.48 0.44
N LYS A 133 21.94 12.69 -0.17
CA LYS A 133 20.99 13.16 -1.19
C LYS A 133 19.61 13.39 -0.58
N GLU A 134 19.01 14.54 -0.89
CA GLU A 134 17.65 14.88 -0.47
C GLU A 134 16.60 14.22 -1.39
N TYR A 135 15.53 13.71 -0.79
CA TYR A 135 14.39 13.09 -1.45
C TYR A 135 13.10 13.77 -0.98
N ARG A 136 12.24 14.14 -1.94
CA ARG A 136 10.96 14.82 -1.71
C ARG A 136 9.81 13.94 -2.19
N LYS A 137 8.95 13.46 -1.29
CA LYS A 137 7.92 12.44 -1.57
C LYS A 137 6.56 12.85 -1.00
N CYS A 138 5.47 12.32 -1.57
CA CYS A 138 4.12 12.58 -1.08
C CYS A 138 3.76 11.70 0.13
N GLN A 139 3.14 12.30 1.14
CA GLN A 139 2.50 11.55 2.24
C GLN A 139 1.24 10.79 1.79
N THR A 140 0.72 11.08 0.60
CA THR A 140 -0.50 10.47 0.07
C THR A 140 -0.22 9.42 -1.00
N MET A 141 -1.16 8.48 -1.10
CA MET A 141 -1.19 7.37 -2.06
C MET A 141 -1.41 7.81 -3.52
N CYS A 142 -1.19 9.08 -3.85
CA CYS A 142 -1.35 9.60 -5.21
C CYS A 142 -0.17 9.21 -6.09
N THR A 143 0.00 7.91 -6.33
CA THR A 143 1.10 7.27 -7.06
C THR A 143 2.39 6.98 -6.31
N ASN A 144 2.47 7.30 -5.01
CA ASN A 144 3.70 7.12 -4.26
C ASN A 144 3.90 5.69 -3.74
N PHE A 145 5.17 5.25 -3.66
CA PHE A 145 5.65 3.93 -3.19
C PHE A 145 4.93 2.72 -3.76
N LYS A 146 4.87 2.64 -5.09
CA LYS A 146 4.45 1.44 -5.79
C LYS A 146 5.62 0.47 -5.86
N ILE A 147 5.38 -0.75 -5.40
CA ILE A 147 6.35 -1.83 -5.39
C ILE A 147 5.81 -2.96 -6.24
N GLN A 148 6.67 -3.51 -7.09
CA GLN A 148 6.40 -4.61 -8.01
C GLN A 148 7.56 -5.60 -7.92
N ASN A 149 7.42 -6.76 -8.58
CA ASN A 149 8.47 -7.79 -8.64
C ASN A 149 8.96 -8.23 -7.26
N LEU A 150 8.03 -8.37 -6.31
CA LEU A 150 8.34 -8.72 -4.94
C LEU A 150 8.87 -10.15 -4.83
N ASN A 151 9.84 -10.35 -3.94
CA ASN A 151 10.42 -11.65 -3.62
C ASN A 151 10.34 -11.95 -2.11
N GLU A 152 10.89 -13.10 -1.69
CA GLU A 152 10.81 -13.55 -0.29
C GLU A 152 11.54 -12.63 0.68
N CYS A 153 12.67 -12.05 0.28
CA CYS A 153 13.42 -11.11 1.11
C CYS A 153 12.69 -9.78 1.32
N ASP A 154 11.70 -9.45 0.47
CA ASP A 154 10.93 -8.22 0.60
C ASP A 154 9.84 -8.31 1.67
N ILE A 155 9.45 -9.52 2.09
CA ILE A 155 8.36 -9.76 3.05
C ILE A 155 8.66 -9.08 4.37
N ASP A 156 9.83 -9.33 4.96
CA ASP A 156 10.17 -8.81 6.28
C ASP A 156 10.24 -7.28 6.28
N SER A 157 10.80 -6.70 5.21
CA SER A 157 10.84 -5.25 5.03
C SER A 157 9.43 -4.64 4.91
N LEU A 158 8.55 -5.25 4.11
CA LEU A 158 7.16 -4.82 4.00
C LEU A 158 6.46 -4.87 5.35
N ILE A 159 6.59 -5.98 6.07
CA ILE A 159 5.90 -6.19 7.34
C ILE A 159 6.43 -5.26 8.44
N ASP A 160 7.73 -5.00 8.48
CA ASP A 160 8.32 -4.00 9.37
C ASP A 160 7.76 -2.59 9.13
N ILE A 161 7.74 -2.14 7.87
CA ILE A 161 7.16 -0.84 7.49
C ILE A 161 5.71 -0.74 8.00
N ILE A 162 4.91 -1.79 7.76
CA ILE A 162 3.50 -1.83 8.14
C ILE A 162 3.33 -1.80 9.66
N ASN A 163 4.12 -2.58 10.39
CA ASN A 163 4.07 -2.61 11.85
C ASN A 163 4.47 -1.26 12.45
N HIS A 164 5.44 -0.57 11.87
CA HIS A 164 5.80 0.80 12.24
C HIS A 164 4.64 1.78 11.98
N GLU A 165 3.95 1.69 10.84
CA GLU A 165 2.77 2.52 10.56
C GLU A 165 1.61 2.24 11.53
N ILE A 166 1.34 0.96 11.82
CA ILE A 166 0.34 0.56 12.81
C ILE A 166 0.68 1.13 14.18
N SER A 167 1.93 0.96 14.62
CA SER A 167 2.37 1.41 15.96
C SER A 167 2.36 2.92 16.09
N PHE A 168 2.79 3.65 15.06
CA PHE A 168 2.74 5.11 15.02
C PHE A 168 1.29 5.64 15.12
N MET A 169 0.33 4.90 14.58
CA MET A 169 -1.08 5.28 14.56
C MET A 169 -1.88 4.77 15.77
N LYS A 170 -1.43 3.71 16.47
CA LYS A 170 -2.10 3.11 17.64
C LYS A 170 -2.46 4.10 18.76
N PRO A 171 -1.61 5.07 19.16
CA PRO A 171 -1.97 6.11 20.14
C PRO A 171 -3.20 6.93 19.74
N ASN A 172 -3.55 6.94 18.45
CA ASN A 172 -4.66 7.67 17.87
C ASN A 172 -5.86 6.76 17.50
N LEU A 173 -5.84 5.46 17.81
CA LEU A 173 -6.95 4.51 17.58
C LEU A 173 -7.90 4.40 18.77
N ILE A 174 -7.46 4.84 19.96
CA ILE A 174 -8.26 4.94 21.17
C ILE A 174 -8.71 6.39 21.33
N LYS A 175 -9.62 6.85 20.47
CA LYS A 175 -10.44 8.05 20.68
C LYS A 175 -11.77 7.86 19.98
#